data_AF-A0A831TMR1-F1
#
_entry.id   AF-A0A831TMR1-F1
#
_cell.length_a   1.000
_cell.length_b   1.000
_cell.length_c   1.000
_cell.angle_alpha   90.00
_cell.angle_beta   90.00
_cell.angle_gamma   90.00
#
_symmetry.space_group_name_H-M   'P 1'
#
loop_
_entity.id
_entity.type
_entity.pdbx_description
1 polymer ?
#
loop_
_entity_poly.entity_id
_entity_poly.type
_entity_poly.pdbx_seq_one_letter_code
_entity_poly.pdbx_strand_id
1 'polypeptide(L)'
;MNIGVKEILTDMMHSEKSLASAYCRAELEAANKSVRIALGNIQRKVQDQHAKLFHEMHQRGWYQTPTAGQQAIESTIISWEQKFQKEPSLSPNGKH
;
A
#
# COMPACT_ATOMS: atom_id res chain seq x y z
N MET A 1 19.86 -27.38 0.25
CA MET A 1 19.44 -26.04 -0.22
C MET A 1 19.55 -25.10 0.97
N ASN A 2 20.46 -24.13 0.96
CA ASN A 2 20.59 -23.14 2.03
C ASN A 2 20.02 -21.83 1.50
N ILE A 3 18.76 -21.55 1.81
CA ILE A 3 18.09 -20.31 1.39
C ILE A 3 18.52 -19.20 2.36
N GLY A 4 19.00 -18.07 1.83
CA GLY A 4 19.46 -16.96 2.64
C GLY A 4 18.29 -16.26 3.35
N VAL A 5 18.54 -15.69 4.53
CA VAL A 5 17.51 -14.95 5.31
C VAL A 5 16.85 -13.85 4.48
N LYS A 6 17.60 -13.15 3.63
CA LYS A 6 17.05 -12.13 2.73
C LYS A 6 16.02 -12.71 1.76
N GLU A 7 16.28 -13.89 1.19
CA GLU A 7 15.37 -14.55 0.25
C GLU A 7 14.10 -15.03 0.97
N ILE A 8 14.24 -15.59 2.17
CA ILE A 8 13.10 -15.99 3.02
C ILE A 8 12.21 -14.78 3.33
N LEU A 9 12.79 -13.67 3.78
CA LEU A 9 12.01 -12.46 4.09
C LEU A 9 11.40 -11.84 2.85
N THR A 10 12.07 -11.95 1.69
CA THR A 10 11.54 -11.47 0.41
C THR A 10 10.31 -12.28 0.00
N ASP A 11 10.38 -13.61 0.09
CA ASP A 11 9.26 -14.49 -0.21
C ASP A 11 8.09 -14.26 0.77
N MET A 12 8.40 -14.12 2.06
CA MET A 12 7.40 -13.80 3.08
C MET A 12 6.71 -12.47 2.78
N MET A 13 7.45 -11.43 2.38
CA MET A 13 6.88 -10.14 2.01
C MET A 13 5.92 -10.24 0.81
N HIS A 14 6.25 -11.04 -0.21
CA HIS A 14 5.34 -11.29 -1.34
C HIS A 14 4.07 -12.02 -0.90
N SER A 15 4.21 -13.01 -0.02
CA SER A 15 3.09 -13.75 0.55
C SER A 15 2.15 -12.83 1.33
N GLU A 16 2.68 -11.96 2.20
CA GLU A 16 1.87 -11.01 2.96
C GLU A 16 1.14 -10.01 2.05
N LYS A 17 1.77 -9.51 0.97
CA LYS A 17 1.12 -8.65 -0.02
C LYS A 17 -0.04 -9.37 -0.73
N SER A 18 0.18 -10.63 -1.09
CA SER A 18 -0.85 -11.47 -1.73
C SER A 18 -2.04 -11.71 -0.78
N LEU A 19 -1.77 -12.04 0.48
CA LEU A 19 -2.79 -12.19 1.51
C LEU A 19 -3.57 -10.89 1.73
N ALA A 20 -2.88 -9.75 1.83
CA ALA A 20 -3.52 -8.45 2.02
C ALA A 20 -4.48 -8.11 0.86
N SER A 21 -4.11 -8.46 -0.38
CA SER A 21 -5.00 -8.28 -1.53
C SER A 21 -6.19 -9.22 -1.50
N ALA A 22 -5.98 -10.49 -1.11
CA ALA A 22 -7.05 -11.47 -1.01
C ALA A 22 -8.08 -11.10 0.06
N TYR A 23 -7.64 -10.74 1.27
CA TYR A 23 -8.53 -10.35 2.36
C TYR A 23 -9.25 -9.04 2.10
N CYS A 24 -8.60 -8.05 1.46
CA CYS A 24 -9.27 -6.83 1.02
C CYS A 24 -10.43 -7.13 0.05
N ARG A 25 -10.20 -7.94 -0.98
CA ARG A 25 -11.27 -8.36 -1.92
C ARG A 25 -12.39 -9.11 -1.21
N ALA A 26 -12.04 -10.07 -0.36
CA ALA A 26 -13.02 -10.84 0.39
C ALA A 26 -13.86 -9.96 1.33
N GLU A 27 -13.26 -8.97 1.99
CA GLU A 27 -13.96 -8.01 2.85
C GLU A 27 -14.98 -7.18 2.05
N LEU A 28 -14.58 -6.69 0.87
CA LEU A 28 -15.43 -5.89 -0.02
C LEU A 28 -16.60 -6.70 -0.59
N GLU A 29 -16.39 -7.98 -0.87
CA GLU A 29 -17.41 -8.88 -1.44
C GLU A 29 -18.26 -9.59 -0.37
N ALA A 30 -17.93 -9.44 0.92
CA ALA A 30 -18.66 -10.08 2.00
C ALA A 30 -20.03 -9.45 2.25
N ALA A 31 -21.09 -10.16 1.86
CA ALA A 31 -22.48 -9.79 2.10
C ALA A 31 -22.84 -9.79 3.60
N ASN A 32 -22.27 -10.70 4.38
CA ASN A 32 -22.55 -10.83 5.81
C ASN A 32 -21.66 -9.87 6.64
N LYS A 33 -22.28 -9.05 7.50
CA LYS A 33 -21.59 -8.08 8.35
C LYS A 33 -20.59 -8.71 9.32
N SER A 34 -20.91 -9.84 9.96
CA SER A 34 -20.00 -10.48 10.92
C SER A 34 -18.77 -11.05 10.21
N VAL A 35 -18.98 -11.66 9.04
CA VAL A 35 -17.89 -12.16 8.18
C VAL A 35 -17.00 -11.01 7.72
N ARG A 36 -17.60 -9.90 7.26
CA ARG A 36 -16.85 -8.71 6.85
C ARG A 36 -15.98 -8.16 7.98
N ILE A 37 -16.52 -8.05 9.20
CA ILE A 37 -15.75 -7.60 10.38
C ILE A 37 -14.60 -8.57 10.69
N ALA A 38 -14.83 -9.88 10.59
CA ALA A 38 -13.79 -10.88 10.81
C ALA A 38 -12.67 -10.76 9.77
N LEU A 39 -13.01 -10.61 8.49
CA LEU A 39 -12.06 -10.41 7.41
C LEU A 39 -11.25 -9.12 7.59
N GLY A 40 -11.89 -8.01 7.93
CA GLY A 40 -11.20 -6.74 8.23
C GLY A 40 -10.24 -6.84 9.42
N ASN A 41 -10.58 -7.63 10.44
CA ASN A 41 -9.66 -7.90 11.54
C ASN A 41 -8.44 -8.75 11.12
N ILE A 42 -8.62 -9.69 10.19
CA ILE A 42 -7.50 -10.47 9.64
C ILE A 42 -6.65 -9.60 8.73
N GLN A 43 -7.26 -8.79 7.87
CA GLN A 43 -6.59 -7.83 7.01
C GLN A 43 -5.66 -6.92 7.80
N ARG A 44 -6.13 -6.37 8.93
CA ARG A 44 -5.31 -5.52 9.80
C ARG A 44 -4.08 -6.26 10.32
N LYS A 45 -4.24 -7.51 10.78
CA LYS A 45 -3.12 -8.33 11.25
C LYS A 45 -2.07 -8.58 10.16
N VAL A 46 -2.52 -8.93 8.95
CA VAL A 46 -1.65 -9.13 7.78
C VAL A 46 -0.88 -7.85 7.44
N GLN A 47 -1.55 -6.69 7.45
CA GLN A 47 -0.89 -5.40 7.22
C GLN A 47 0.14 -5.06 8.30
N ASP A 48 -0.16 -5.33 9.58
CA ASP A 48 0.80 -5.14 10.68
C ASP A 48 2.02 -6.05 10.54
N GLN A 49 1.83 -7.30 10.09
CA GLN A 49 2.90 -8.26 9.85
C GLN A 49 3.79 -7.82 8.68
N HIS A 50 3.17 -7.42 7.56
CA HIS A 50 3.87 -6.85 6.41
C HIS A 50 4.68 -5.61 6.81
N ALA A 51 4.12 -4.71 7.62
CA ALA A 51 4.81 -3.50 8.07
C ALA A 51 6.07 -3.82 8.89
N LYS A 52 6.02 -4.82 9.77
CA LYS A 52 7.19 -5.31 10.52
C LYS A 52 8.27 -5.85 9.59
N LEU A 53 7.90 -6.70 8.63
CA LEU A 53 8.84 -7.26 7.65
C LEU A 53 9.48 -6.17 6.78
N PHE A 54 8.66 -5.22 6.31
CA PHE A 54 9.13 -4.08 5.56
C PHE A 54 10.14 -3.26 6.36
N HIS A 55 9.84 -2.95 7.63
CA HIS A 55 10.74 -2.19 8.48
C HIS A 55 12.07 -2.93 8.72
N GLU A 56 12.02 -4.22 9.05
CA GLU A 56 13.21 -5.06 9.23
C GLU A 56 14.09 -5.11 7.97
N MET A 57 13.47 -5.35 6.81
CA MET A 57 14.20 -5.40 5.54
C MET A 57 14.73 -4.03 5.13
N HIS A 58 14.03 -2.95 5.47
CA HIS A 58 14.47 -1.58 5.23
C HIS A 58 15.67 -1.22 6.11
N GLN A 59 15.61 -1.52 7.41
CA GLN A 59 16.73 -1.28 8.35
C GLN A 59 18.01 -2.02 7.93
N ARG A 60 17.87 -3.22 7.37
CA ARG A 60 19.00 -4.04 6.87
C ARG A 60 19.49 -3.61 5.49
N GLY A 61 18.87 -2.61 4.86
CA GLY A 61 19.21 -2.15 3.50
C GLY A 61 18.81 -3.14 2.40
N TRP A 62 17.99 -4.16 2.71
CA TRP A 62 17.59 -5.20 1.76
C TRP A 62 16.39 -4.81 0.91
N TYR A 63 15.58 -3.86 1.39
CA TYR A 63 14.44 -3.31 0.68
C TYR A 63 14.43 -1.80 0.85
N GLN A 64 14.83 -1.07 -0.18
CA GLN A 64 14.82 0.40 -0.18
C GLN A 64 13.66 0.86 -1.06
N THR A 65 12.71 1.56 -0.45
CA THR A 65 11.70 2.29 -1.20
C THR A 65 12.31 3.60 -1.67
N PRO A 66 12.19 3.94 -2.96
CA PRO A 66 12.61 5.25 -3.42
C PRO A 66 11.82 6.31 -2.68
N THR A 67 12.49 7.09 -1.85
CA THR A 67 11.90 8.31 -1.30
C THR A 67 11.74 9.27 -2.46
N ALA A 68 10.52 9.73 -2.73
CA ALA A 68 10.34 10.83 -3.67
C ALA A 68 11.14 12.02 -3.12
N GLY A 69 12.19 12.44 -3.82
CA GLY A 69 12.92 13.65 -3.46
C GLY A 69 11.98 14.85 -3.49
N GLN A 70 12.29 15.89 -2.72
CA GLN A 70 11.48 17.12 -2.62
C GLN A 70 11.05 17.64 -4.01
N GLN A 71 11.97 17.61 -4.98
CA GLN A 71 11.72 18.00 -6.38
C GLN A 71 10.69 17.13 -7.11
N ALA A 72 10.65 15.82 -6.84
CA ALA A 72 9.66 14.92 -7.43
C ALA A 72 8.26 15.18 -6.85
N ILE A 73 8.19 15.53 -5.57
CA ILE A 73 6.95 15.92 -4.89
C ILE A 73 6.44 17.26 -5.47
N GLU A 74 7.31 18.28 -5.53
CA GLU A 74 6.98 19.61 -6.05
C GLU A 74 6.55 19.57 -7.53
N SER A 75 7.29 18.85 -8.38
CA SER A 75 6.92 18.71 -9.80
C SER A 75 5.60 17.94 -9.98
N THR A 76 5.32 16.95 -9.12
CA THR A 76 4.02 16.28 -9.11
C THR A 76 2.91 17.28 -8.74
N ILE A 77 3.02 18.02 -7.64
CA ILE A 77 2.04 19.05 -7.21
C ILE A 77 1.74 20.04 -8.35
N ILE A 78 2.79 20.63 -8.96
CA ILE A 78 2.65 21.59 -10.06
C ILE A 78 1.92 20.94 -11.25
N SER A 79 2.24 19.69 -11.59
CA SER A 79 1.57 18.98 -12.69
C SER A 79 0.07 18.73 -12.43
N TRP A 80 -0.31 18.49 -11.17
CA TRP A 80 -1.72 18.33 -10.77
C TRP A 80 -2.47 19.67 -10.84
N GLU A 81 -1.87 20.76 -10.34
CA GLU A 81 -2.43 22.11 -10.43
C GLU A 81 -2.67 22.55 -11.88
N GLN A 82 -1.72 22.26 -12.78
CA GLN A 82 -1.85 22.55 -14.22
C GLN A 82 -3.00 21.76 -14.88
N LYS A 83 -3.29 20.54 -14.43
CA LYS A 83 -4.43 19.76 -14.94
C LYS A 83 -5.76 20.43 -14.60
N PHE A 84 -5.92 20.97 -13.37
CA PHE A 84 -7.13 21.71 -12.99
C PHE A 84 -7.32 23.01 -13.78
N GLN A 85 -6.23 23.67 -14.19
CA GLN A 85 -6.33 24.86 -15.04
C GLN A 85 -6.80 24.53 -16.47
N LYS A 86 -6.46 23.34 -16.98
CA LYS A 86 -6.88 22.87 -18.32
C LYS A 86 -8.28 22.25 -18.31
N GLU A 87 -8.69 21.66 -17.20
CA GLU A 87 -10.01 21.04 -17.02
C GLU A 87 -10.68 21.55 -15.74
N PRO A 88 -11.37 22.71 -15.80
CA PRO A 88 -12.00 23.35 -14.63
C PRO A 88 -13.07 22.49 -13.95
N SER A 89 -13.64 21.51 -14.65
CA SER A 89 -14.64 20.56 -14.14
C SER A 89 -14.12 19.61 -13.05
N LEU A 90 -12.80 19.47 -12.93
CA LEU A 90 -12.17 18.62 -11.93
C LEU A 90 -11.94 19.34 -10.58
N SER A 91 -12.21 20.64 -10.49
CA SER A 91 -11.93 21.42 -9.28
C SER A 91 -12.71 20.91 -8.05
N PRO A 92 -12.04 20.58 -6.93
CA PRO A 92 -12.69 20.09 -5.72
C PRO A 92 -13.58 21.13 -5.01
N ASN A 93 -13.55 22.39 -5.46
CA ASN A 93 -14.39 23.49 -4.96
C ASN A 93 -15.44 23.97 -5.98
N GLY A 94 -15.78 23.15 -6.98
CA GLY A 94 -16.93 23.38 -7.86
C GLY A 94 -18.24 23.36 -7.06
N LYS A 95 -18.68 24.53 -6.62
CA LYS A 95 -20.01 24.76 -6.05
C LYS A 95 -21.09 24.24 -7.01
N HIS A 96 -22.00 23.41 -6.49
CA HIS A 96 -23.35 23.29 -7.04
C HIS A 96 -24.09 24.63 -6.87
#